data_AF-A0A3D1Z6I8-F1
#
_entry.id   AF-A0A3D1Z6I8-F1
#
_cell.length_a   1.000
_cell.length_b   1.000
_cell.length_c   1.000
_cell.angle_alpha   90.00
_cell.angle_beta   90.00
_cell.angle_gamma   90.00
#
_symmetry.space_group_name_H-M   'P 1'
#
loop_
_entity.id
_entity.type
_entity.pdbx_description
1 polymer ?
#
loop_
_entity_poly.entity_id
_entity_poly.type
_entity_poly.pdbx_seq_one_letter_code
_entity_poly.pdbx_strand_id
1 'polypeptide(L)'
;MSDSLMDKLGQITDSIEESLIALFLGLMTVLTFTNVVFRYVLNDNILWALEATVFLFAWLILVGASYGVKKQFHIGVDVVINLLPTHWRKIFALIAVSSCLAFSILLLIGSWNYWYPFVTERAWYETDDIPMPDFLQFLSTWLNEGERYEKMPRFIPYMALPIGMVLLTFRFFQVAYYVVTNQRDRMIASHEAENDLDMLKDQNKED
;
A
#
# COMPACT_ATOMS: atom_id res chain seq x y z
N MET A 1 -23.31 4.67 -18.95
CA MET A 1 -22.59 3.54 -18.32
C MET A 1 -22.67 3.82 -16.82
N SER A 2 -23.49 3.09 -16.05
CA SER A 2 -23.65 3.42 -14.62
C SER A 2 -22.37 3.03 -13.90
N ASP A 3 -21.54 4.01 -13.56
CA ASP A 3 -20.40 3.82 -12.68
C ASP A 3 -20.88 3.07 -11.43
N SER A 4 -20.45 1.82 -11.27
CA SER A 4 -20.75 1.08 -10.05
C SER A 4 -20.08 1.82 -8.89
N LEU A 5 -20.70 1.80 -7.71
CA LEU A 5 -20.08 2.38 -6.51
C LEU A 5 -18.67 1.82 -6.28
N MET A 6 -18.43 0.56 -6.68
CA MET A 6 -17.13 -0.09 -6.58
C MET A 6 -16.06 0.54 -7.49
N ASP A 7 -16.45 1.03 -8.67
CA ASP A 7 -15.53 1.67 -9.62
C ASP A 7 -15.09 3.04 -9.12
N LYS A 8 -16.05 3.82 -8.58
CA LYS A 8 -15.76 5.13 -7.98
C LYS A 8 -14.89 5.00 -6.74
N LEU A 9 -15.21 4.05 -5.86
CA LEU A 9 -14.40 3.77 -4.68
C LEU A 9 -12.99 3.34 -5.07
N GLY A 10 -12.87 2.48 -6.09
CA GLY A 10 -11.57 2.09 -6.65
C GLY A 10 -10.73 3.30 -7.05
N GLN A 11 -11.25 4.15 -7.95
CA GLN A 11 -10.55 5.33 -8.46
C GLN A 11 -10.08 6.27 -7.35
N ILE A 12 -10.93 6.53 -6.35
CA ILE A 12 -10.59 7.39 -5.21
C ILE A 12 -9.44 6.76 -4.41
N THR A 13 -9.53 5.48 -4.08
CA THR A 13 -8.45 4.78 -3.35
C THR A 13 -7.15 4.79 -4.15
N ASP A 14 -7.20 4.66 -5.48
CA ASP A 14 -6.00 4.68 -6.32
C ASP A 14 -5.31 6.03 -6.29
N SER A 15 -6.06 7.12 -6.48
CA SER A 15 -5.50 8.46 -6.44
C SER A 15 -4.89 8.77 -5.07
N ILE A 16 -5.51 8.29 -4.00
CA ILE A 16 -4.97 8.41 -2.64
C ILE A 16 -3.68 7.60 -2.49
N GLU A 17 -3.66 6.33 -2.88
CA GLU A 17 -2.48 5.46 -2.78
C GLU A 17 -1.31 6.01 -3.60
N GLU A 18 -1.56 6.44 -4.83
CA GLU A 18 -0.53 7.03 -5.71
C GLU A 18 0.02 8.34 -5.13
N SER A 19 -0.85 9.20 -4.62
CA SER A 19 -0.45 10.44 -3.94
C SER A 19 0.36 10.16 -2.67
N LEU A 20 -0.02 9.15 -1.89
CA LEU A 20 0.70 8.74 -0.68
C LEU A 20 2.07 8.16 -1.02
N ILE A 21 2.18 7.32 -2.06
CA ILE A 21 3.47 6.79 -2.52
C ILE A 21 4.39 7.94 -2.96
N ALA A 22 3.88 8.86 -3.78
CA ALA A 22 4.64 10.03 -4.23
C ALA A 22 5.05 10.92 -3.04
N LEU A 23 4.15 11.12 -2.08
CA LEU A 23 4.42 11.87 -0.86
C LEU A 23 5.53 11.23 -0.03
N PHE A 24 5.43 9.94 0.28
CA PHE A 24 6.44 9.25 1.10
C PHE A 24 7.80 9.22 0.40
N LEU A 25 7.82 8.94 -0.91
CA LEU A 25 9.05 8.99 -1.70
C LEU A 25 9.68 10.39 -1.68
N GLY A 26 8.87 11.43 -1.92
CA GLY A 26 9.33 12.82 -1.90
C GLY A 26 9.86 13.24 -0.53
N LEU A 27 9.16 12.89 0.55
CA LEU A 27 9.59 13.16 1.92
C LEU A 27 10.91 12.47 2.24
N MET A 28 11.06 11.19 1.87
CA MET A 28 12.32 10.45 2.03
C MET A 28 13.45 11.11 1.25
N THR A 29 13.22 11.52 0.00
CA THR A 29 14.23 12.20 -0.82
C THR A 29 14.66 13.52 -0.18
N VAL A 30 13.71 14.37 0.22
CA VAL A 30 14.01 15.66 0.85
C VAL A 30 14.76 15.48 2.17
N LEU A 31 14.32 14.53 2.99
CA LEU A 31 14.90 14.27 4.31
C LEU A 31 16.33 13.71 4.18
N THR A 32 16.54 12.71 3.33
CA THR A 32 17.88 12.13 3.10
C THR A 32 18.82 13.14 2.46
N PHE A 33 18.34 13.94 1.50
CA PHE A 33 19.11 15.02 0.90
C PHE A 33 19.50 16.08 1.93
N THR A 34 18.56 16.49 2.78
CA THR A 34 18.83 17.46 3.86
C THR A 34 19.89 16.90 4.82
N ASN A 35 19.81 15.63 5.19
CA ASN A 35 20.81 14.98 6.03
C ASN A 35 22.21 14.97 5.38
N VAL A 36 22.29 14.77 4.06
CA VAL A 36 23.55 14.89 3.29
C VAL A 36 24.10 16.31 3.35
N VAL A 37 23.26 17.33 3.14
CA VAL A 37 23.68 18.74 3.22
C VAL A 37 24.21 19.09 4.60
N PHE A 38 23.51 18.70 5.67
CA PHE A 38 23.98 18.91 7.04
C PHE A 38 25.35 18.27 7.26
N ARG A 39 25.52 17.03 6.82
CA ARG A 39 26.77 16.28 7.02
C ARG A 39 27.96 16.93 6.32
N TYR A 40 27.80 17.38 5.09
CA TYR A 40 28.95 17.87 4.30
C TYR A 40 29.14 19.39 4.37
N VAL A 41 28.09 20.17 4.61
CA VAL A 41 28.17 21.64 4.63
C VAL A 41 28.28 22.16 6.06
N LEU A 42 27.49 21.61 6.99
CA LEU A 42 27.43 22.08 8.38
C LEU A 42 28.32 21.26 9.32
N ASN A 43 28.90 20.16 8.82
CA ASN A 43 29.69 19.21 9.60
C ASN A 43 28.92 18.65 10.81
N ASP A 44 27.60 18.50 10.65
CA ASP A 44 26.66 18.02 11.66
C ASP A 44 25.70 16.99 11.03
N ASN A 45 24.96 16.20 11.79
CA ASN A 45 24.05 15.20 11.24
C ASN A 45 22.70 15.14 11.94
N ILE A 46 21.66 14.86 11.16
CA ILE A 46 20.30 14.69 11.66
C ILE A 46 20.16 13.23 12.09
N LEU A 47 20.35 12.93 13.38
CA LEU A 47 20.32 11.55 13.92
C LEU A 47 19.01 10.82 13.58
N TRP A 48 17.87 11.50 13.76
CA TRP A 48 16.54 10.93 13.50
C TRP A 48 16.20 10.73 12.02
N ALA A 49 17.01 11.26 11.10
CA ALA A 49 16.74 11.16 9.67
C ALA A 49 16.72 9.70 9.18
N LEU A 50 17.63 8.87 9.69
CA LEU A 50 17.71 7.47 9.31
C LEU A 50 16.44 6.72 9.74
N GLU A 51 16.09 6.83 11.03
CA GLU A 51 14.91 6.17 11.59
C GLU A 51 13.61 6.62 10.90
N ALA A 52 13.44 7.93 10.68
CA ALA A 52 12.29 8.47 9.98
C ALA A 52 12.18 7.95 8.54
N THR A 53 13.30 7.85 7.82
CA THR A 53 13.33 7.30 6.45
C THR A 53 12.90 5.83 6.42
N VAL A 54 13.32 5.03 7.41
CA VAL A 54 12.93 3.61 7.51
C VAL A 54 11.42 3.47 7.75
N PHE A 55 10.82 4.31 8.60
CA PHE A 55 9.38 4.28 8.79
C PHE A 55 8.62 4.76 7.56
N LEU A 56 9.05 5.85 6.91
CA LEU A 56 8.46 6.29 5.64
C LEU A 56 8.54 5.21 4.56
N PHE A 57 9.65 4.47 4.52
CA PHE A 57 9.83 3.35 3.60
C PHE A 57 8.85 2.20 3.91
N ALA A 58 8.63 1.87 5.18
CA ALA A 58 7.64 0.88 5.57
C ALA A 58 6.22 1.29 5.13
N TRP A 59 5.83 2.55 5.34
CA TRP A 59 4.58 3.11 4.83
C TRP A 59 4.47 3.00 3.31
N LEU A 60 5.53 3.39 2.59
CA LEU A 60 5.58 3.31 1.13
C LEU A 60 5.41 1.88 0.62
N ILE A 61 6.10 0.91 1.22
CA ILE A 61 5.98 -0.51 0.82
C ILE A 61 4.56 -1.01 1.05
N LEU A 62 3.97 -0.71 2.21
CA LEU A 62 2.65 -1.24 2.57
C LEU A 62 1.53 -0.65 1.70
N VAL A 63 1.57 0.65 1.43
CA VAL A 63 0.66 1.29 0.46
C VAL A 63 0.95 0.82 -0.95
N GLY A 64 2.22 0.72 -1.34
CA GLY A 64 2.66 0.24 -2.65
C GLY A 64 2.26 -1.21 -2.94
N ALA A 65 2.25 -2.08 -1.93
CA ALA A 65 1.79 -3.46 -2.06
C ALA A 65 0.30 -3.51 -2.44
N SER A 66 -0.54 -2.70 -1.79
CA SER A 66 -1.96 -2.57 -2.14
C SER A 66 -2.14 -2.08 -3.58
N TYR A 67 -1.45 -0.99 -3.96
CA TYR A 67 -1.49 -0.44 -5.31
C TYR A 67 -1.05 -1.46 -6.38
N GLY A 68 -0.02 -2.27 -6.07
CA GLY A 68 0.48 -3.34 -6.92
C GLY A 68 -0.56 -4.43 -7.21
N VAL A 69 -1.37 -4.83 -6.22
CA VAL A 69 -2.45 -5.82 -6.45
C VAL A 69 -3.42 -5.35 -7.53
N LYS A 70 -3.74 -4.05 -7.58
CA LYS A 70 -4.62 -3.50 -8.61
C LYS A 70 -3.97 -3.52 -10.00
N LYS A 71 -2.71 -3.12 -10.13
CA LYS A 71 -1.98 -3.09 -11.41
C LYS A 71 -1.61 -4.49 -11.94
N GLN A 72 -2.27 -5.53 -11.42
CA GLN A 72 -2.14 -6.93 -11.86
C GLN A 72 -0.72 -7.48 -11.70
N PHE A 73 -0.02 -7.14 -10.60
CA PHE A 73 1.26 -7.79 -10.27
C PHE A 73 1.17 -9.30 -10.03
N HIS A 74 -0.04 -9.88 -9.96
CA HIS A 74 -0.27 -11.33 -9.90
C HIS A 74 -0.18 -12.03 -11.27
N ILE A 75 0.65 -11.50 -12.17
CA ILE A 75 0.91 -12.04 -13.53
C ILE A 75 1.16 -13.55 -13.49
N GLY A 76 1.88 -14.06 -12.50
CA GLY A 76 2.17 -15.49 -12.37
C GLY A 76 0.92 -16.36 -12.18
N VAL A 77 -0.04 -15.93 -11.36
CA VAL A 77 -1.30 -16.65 -11.14
C VAL A 77 -2.20 -16.53 -12.38
N ASP A 78 -2.22 -15.35 -13.00
CA ASP A 78 -3.01 -15.10 -14.20
C ASP A 78 -2.52 -15.96 -15.40
N VAL A 79 -1.20 -16.12 -15.58
CA VAL A 79 -0.61 -17.00 -16.61
C VAL A 79 -1.02 -18.47 -16.40
N VAL A 80 -0.92 -18.97 -15.17
CA VAL A 80 -1.32 -20.36 -14.85
C VAL A 80 -2.80 -20.59 -15.12
N ILE A 81 -3.66 -19.61 -14.77
CA ILE A 81 -5.10 -19.68 -15.03
C ILE A 81 -5.41 -19.63 -16.53
N ASN A 82 -4.68 -18.84 -17.31
CA ASN A 82 -4.87 -18.71 -18.75
C ASN A 82 -4.40 -19.93 -19.56
N LEU A 83 -3.50 -20.75 -19.01
CA LEU A 83 -3.08 -22.02 -19.61
C LEU A 83 -4.13 -23.15 -19.42
N LEU A 84 -5.12 -22.96 -18.54
CA LEU A 84 -6.14 -23.98 -18.26
C LEU A 84 -7.31 -23.93 -19.26
N PRO A 85 -8.00 -25.07 -19.50
CA PRO A 85 -9.21 -25.10 -20.31
C PRO A 85 -10.29 -24.18 -19.73
N THR A 86 -11.08 -23.53 -20.58
CA THR A 86 -12.09 -22.50 -20.23
C THR A 86 -13.04 -22.90 -19.10
N HIS A 87 -13.34 -24.19 -18.97
CA HIS A 87 -14.23 -24.73 -17.93
C HIS A 87 -13.61 -24.67 -16.52
N TRP A 88 -12.29 -24.86 -16.40
CA TRP A 88 -11.58 -24.88 -15.12
C TRP A 88 -11.08 -23.48 -14.71
N ARG A 89 -10.89 -22.58 -15.68
CA ARG A 89 -10.36 -21.22 -15.48
C ARG A 89 -11.02 -20.48 -14.32
N LYS A 90 -12.36 -20.45 -14.29
CA LYS A 90 -13.12 -19.74 -13.25
C LYS A 90 -12.97 -20.37 -11.86
N ILE A 91 -12.91 -21.71 -11.78
CA ILE A 91 -12.77 -22.42 -10.51
C ILE A 91 -11.39 -22.13 -9.90
N PHE A 92 -10.33 -22.25 -10.70
CA PHE A 92 -8.96 -21.96 -10.25
C PHE A 92 -8.77 -20.47 -9.92
N ALA A 93 -9.39 -19.56 -10.66
CA ALA A 93 -9.40 -18.13 -10.33
C ALA A 93 -10.08 -17.85 -8.98
N LEU A 94 -11.23 -18.46 -8.72
CA LEU A 94 -11.92 -18.33 -7.42
C LEU A 94 -11.09 -18.91 -6.28
N ILE A 95 -10.45 -20.06 -6.46
CA ILE A 95 -9.56 -20.66 -5.45
C ILE A 95 -8.38 -19.75 -5.17
N ALA A 96 -7.69 -19.26 -6.21
CA ALA A 96 -6.53 -18.39 -6.05
C ALA A 96 -6.90 -17.10 -5.31
N VAL A 97 -7.97 -16.43 -5.73
CA VAL A 97 -8.41 -15.19 -5.08
C VAL A 97 -8.90 -15.44 -3.65
N SER A 98 -9.57 -16.56 -3.38
CA SER A 98 -9.97 -16.94 -2.02
C SER A 98 -8.76 -17.17 -1.12
N SER A 99 -7.71 -17.83 -1.62
CA SER A 99 -6.45 -18.03 -0.89
C SER A 99 -5.74 -16.71 -0.62
N CYS A 100 -5.67 -15.80 -1.59
CA CYS A 100 -5.10 -14.48 -1.41
C CYS A 100 -5.87 -13.66 -0.36
N LEU A 101 -7.20 -13.70 -0.41
CA LEU A 101 -8.06 -13.01 0.54
C LEU A 101 -7.93 -13.59 1.95
N ALA A 102 -7.89 -14.92 2.09
CA ALA A 102 -7.67 -15.57 3.37
C ALA A 102 -6.31 -15.17 3.96
N PHE A 103 -5.25 -15.17 3.14
CA PHE A 103 -3.93 -14.73 3.56
C PHE A 103 -3.91 -13.26 3.97
N SER A 104 -4.52 -12.35 3.21
CA SER A 104 -4.56 -10.93 3.55
C SER A 104 -5.34 -10.67 4.85
N ILE A 105 -6.43 -11.40 5.10
CA ILE A 105 -7.19 -11.32 6.36
C ILE A 105 -6.34 -11.81 7.53
N LEU A 106 -5.58 -12.89 7.37
CA LEU A 106 -4.67 -13.37 8.42
C LEU A 106 -3.59 -12.32 8.74
N LEU A 107 -3.00 -11.69 7.71
CA LEU A 107 -2.05 -10.60 7.92
C LEU A 107 -2.70 -9.39 8.58
N LEU A 108 -3.95 -9.06 8.24
CA LEU A 108 -4.69 -7.97 8.86
C LEU A 108 -4.89 -8.24 10.36
N ILE A 109 -5.35 -9.44 10.73
CA ILE A 109 -5.50 -9.83 12.15
C ILE A 109 -4.14 -9.79 12.86
N GLY A 110 -3.09 -10.33 12.26
CA GLY A 110 -1.75 -10.31 12.82
C GLY A 110 -1.22 -8.88 13.03
N SER A 111 -1.40 -8.01 12.03
CA SER A 111 -0.98 -6.60 12.08
C SER A 111 -1.74 -5.81 13.15
N TRP A 112 -3.04 -6.06 13.31
CA TRP A 112 -3.85 -5.44 14.35
C TRP A 112 -3.41 -5.90 15.74
N ASN A 113 -3.26 -7.21 15.94
CA ASN A 113 -2.81 -7.76 17.22
C ASN A 113 -1.39 -7.30 17.60
N TYR A 114 -0.53 -7.08 16.62
CA TYR A 114 0.81 -6.55 16.84
C TYR A 114 0.78 -5.06 17.22
N TRP A 115 -0.03 -4.26 16.53
CA TRP A 115 -0.09 -2.80 16.72
C TRP A 115 -0.90 -2.39 17.96
N TYR A 116 -2.00 -3.07 18.26
CA TYR A 116 -2.96 -2.70 19.30
C TYR A 116 -2.34 -2.48 20.71
N PRO A 117 -1.38 -3.31 21.18
CA PRO A 117 -0.71 -3.04 22.44
C PRO A 117 -0.01 -1.68 22.46
N PHE A 118 0.59 -1.23 21.34
CA PHE A 118 1.33 0.04 21.29
C PHE A 118 0.46 1.28 21.47
N VAL A 119 -0.85 1.21 21.20
CA VAL A 119 -1.77 2.34 21.46
C VAL A 119 -2.48 2.22 22.81
N THR A 120 -2.32 1.11 23.51
CA THR A 120 -2.97 0.83 24.79
C THR A 120 -1.93 0.56 25.88
N GLU A 121 -1.60 -0.71 26.12
CA GLU A 121 -0.73 -1.18 27.20
C GLU A 121 0.75 -0.80 27.03
N ARG A 122 1.15 -0.32 25.86
CA ARG A 122 2.55 -0.04 25.49
C ARG A 122 2.66 1.34 24.85
N ALA A 123 1.74 2.23 25.18
CA ALA A 123 1.69 3.59 24.65
C ALA A 123 2.89 4.45 25.05
N TRP A 124 3.58 4.11 26.14
CA TRP A 124 4.83 4.74 26.57
C TRP A 124 6.06 4.34 25.74
N TYR A 125 5.96 3.35 24.83
CA TYR A 125 7.11 2.99 24.00
C TYR A 125 7.32 4.00 22.88
N GLU A 126 8.49 4.62 22.90
CA GLU A 126 8.88 5.67 21.95
C GLU A 126 9.94 5.17 20.95
N THR A 127 10.06 5.87 19.82
CA THR A 127 11.14 5.71 18.84
C THR A 127 12.48 6.09 19.45
N ASP A 128 13.57 5.65 18.84
CA ASP A 128 14.89 5.83 19.45
C ASP A 128 15.40 7.26 19.25
N ASP A 129 15.22 7.82 18.06
CA ASP A 129 15.80 9.10 17.67
C ASP A 129 14.78 10.18 17.34
N ILE A 130 13.61 9.83 16.76
CA ILE A 130 12.64 10.81 16.24
C ILE A 130 12.05 11.67 17.37
N PRO A 131 12.28 13.00 17.38
CA PRO A 131 11.76 13.87 18.42
C PRO A 131 10.24 14.05 18.28
N MET A 132 9.54 14.13 19.41
CA MET A 132 8.10 14.40 19.42
C MET A 132 7.81 15.90 19.18
N PRO A 133 7.05 16.27 18.14
CA PRO A 133 6.66 17.66 17.92
C PRO A 133 5.72 18.18 19.02
N ASP A 134 5.90 19.44 19.44
CA ASP A 134 5.11 20.03 20.54
C ASP A 134 3.60 20.01 20.29
N PHE A 135 3.16 20.22 19.05
CA PHE A 135 1.73 20.21 18.71
C PHE A 135 1.08 18.83 18.88
N LEU A 136 1.85 17.75 18.90
CA LEU A 136 1.35 16.38 19.12
C LEU A 136 1.37 15.97 20.60
N GLN A 137 1.87 16.82 21.49
CA GLN A 137 1.99 16.49 22.92
C GLN A 137 0.64 16.29 23.63
N PHE A 138 -0.49 16.71 23.04
CA PHE A 138 -1.81 16.38 23.60
C PHE A 138 -2.02 14.86 23.76
N LEU A 139 -1.33 14.04 22.95
CA LEU A 139 -1.37 12.58 23.03
C LEU A 139 -0.83 12.07 24.37
N SER A 140 0.09 12.77 25.03
CA SER A 140 0.58 12.36 26.36
C SER A 140 -0.54 12.31 27.39
N THR A 141 -1.48 13.25 27.31
CA THR A 141 -2.59 13.36 28.25
C THR A 141 -3.59 12.22 28.06
N TRP A 142 -3.72 11.72 26.83
CA TRP A 142 -4.70 10.68 26.49
C TRP A 142 -4.12 9.26 26.61
N LEU A 143 -2.84 9.10 26.28
CA LEU A 143 -2.24 7.78 26.06
C LEU A 143 -1.03 7.50 26.95
N ASN A 144 -0.45 8.50 27.60
CA ASN A 144 0.77 8.34 28.41
C ASN A 144 0.61 8.81 29.85
N GLU A 145 -0.60 8.71 30.41
CA GLU A 145 -0.90 9.10 31.80
C GLU A 145 -0.51 10.56 32.15
N GLY A 146 -0.36 11.42 31.14
CA GLY A 146 0.10 12.80 31.31
C GLY A 146 1.62 13.01 31.25
N GLU A 147 2.42 11.95 31.17
CA GLU A 147 3.87 12.04 31.02
C GLU A 147 4.24 12.46 29.59
N ARG A 148 5.05 13.52 29.46
CA ARG A 148 5.42 14.04 28.14
C ARG A 148 6.30 13.04 27.40
N TYR A 149 6.00 12.84 26.12
CA TYR A 149 6.83 12.06 25.23
C TYR A 149 8.10 12.83 24.88
N GLU A 150 9.26 12.19 25.03
CA GLU A 150 10.54 12.76 24.58
C GLU A 150 10.73 12.53 23.07
N LYS A 151 10.39 11.31 22.63
CA LYS A 151 10.47 10.83 21.26
C LYS A 151 9.09 10.42 20.76
N MET A 152 8.99 10.20 19.45
CA MET A 152 7.73 9.87 18.81
C MET A 152 7.19 8.53 19.33
N PRO A 153 5.93 8.44 19.77
CA PRO A 153 5.34 7.18 20.21
C PRO A 153 5.32 6.15 19.06
N ARG A 154 5.75 4.90 19.32
CA ARG A 154 5.88 3.87 18.27
C ARG A 154 4.58 3.49 17.58
N PHE A 155 3.42 3.69 18.24
CA PHE A 155 2.14 3.41 17.61
C PHE A 155 1.89 4.28 16.37
N ILE A 156 2.47 5.48 16.30
CA ILE A 156 2.31 6.38 15.14
C ILE A 156 2.95 5.77 13.89
N PRO A 157 4.27 5.50 13.85
CA PRO A 157 4.88 4.89 12.68
C PRO A 157 4.35 3.46 12.43
N TYR A 158 4.06 2.69 13.49
CA TYR A 158 3.61 1.30 13.32
C TYR A 158 2.17 1.18 12.82
N MET A 159 1.39 2.26 12.82
CA MET A 159 0.04 2.30 12.25
C MET A 159 0.04 1.99 10.74
N ALA A 160 1.21 2.09 10.08
CA ALA A 160 1.41 1.62 8.72
C ALA A 160 0.94 0.17 8.54
N LEU A 161 1.20 -0.70 9.53
CA LEU A 161 0.89 -2.13 9.48
C LEU A 161 -0.61 -2.39 9.32
N PRO A 162 -1.48 -2.00 10.27
CA PRO A 162 -2.92 -2.25 10.11
C PRO A 162 -3.50 -1.51 8.90
N ILE A 163 -3.10 -0.27 8.64
CA ILE A 163 -3.65 0.50 7.50
C ILE A 163 -3.28 -0.14 6.16
N GLY A 164 -2.01 -0.53 5.99
CA GLY A 164 -1.55 -1.24 4.80
C GLY A 164 -2.28 -2.55 4.57
N MET A 165 -2.49 -3.34 5.63
CA MET A 165 -3.21 -4.61 5.51
C MET A 165 -4.70 -4.44 5.25
N VAL A 166 -5.32 -3.36 5.76
CA VAL A 166 -6.71 -3.00 5.42
C VAL A 166 -6.82 -2.66 3.93
N LEU A 167 -5.93 -1.81 3.41
CA LEU A 167 -5.91 -1.45 1.99
C LEU A 167 -5.71 -2.68 1.12
N LEU A 168 -4.71 -3.51 1.44
CA LEU A 168 -4.42 -4.75 0.73
C LEU A 168 -5.63 -5.71 0.72
N THR A 169 -6.26 -5.89 1.87
CA THR A 169 -7.45 -6.76 2.00
C THR A 169 -8.62 -6.21 1.19
N PHE A 170 -8.84 -4.89 1.23
CA PHE A 170 -9.85 -4.23 0.39
C PHE A 170 -9.61 -4.48 -1.10
N ARG A 171 -8.35 -4.45 -1.56
CA ARG A 171 -8.02 -4.77 -2.97
C ARG A 171 -8.32 -6.22 -3.32
N PHE A 172 -7.99 -7.18 -2.46
CA PHE A 172 -8.35 -8.58 -2.71
C PHE A 172 -9.87 -8.80 -2.72
N PHE A 173 -10.63 -8.07 -1.90
CA PHE A 173 -12.09 -8.06 -1.98
C PHE A 173 -12.59 -7.51 -3.32
N GLN A 174 -11.99 -6.43 -3.84
CA GLN A 174 -12.32 -5.92 -5.18
C GLN A 174 -12.03 -6.97 -6.26
N VAL A 175 -10.86 -7.62 -6.22
CA VAL A 175 -10.50 -8.68 -7.16
C VAL A 175 -11.50 -9.84 -7.08
N ALA A 176 -11.86 -10.29 -5.87
CA ALA A 176 -12.86 -11.33 -5.65
C ALA A 176 -14.22 -10.95 -6.26
N TYR A 177 -14.66 -9.72 -6.02
CA TYR A 177 -15.91 -9.20 -6.58
C TYR A 177 -15.90 -9.25 -8.12
N TYR A 178 -14.82 -8.82 -8.76
CA TYR A 178 -14.70 -8.84 -10.22
C TYR A 178 -14.65 -10.26 -10.81
N VAL A 179 -14.01 -11.21 -10.12
CA VAL A 179 -13.97 -12.62 -10.55
C VAL A 179 -15.34 -13.28 -10.40
N VAL A 180 -16.07 -12.99 -9.31
CA VAL A 180 -17.43 -13.53 -9.10
C VAL A 180 -18.41 -12.98 -10.13
N THR A 181 -18.33 -11.67 -10.42
CA THR A 181 -19.24 -10.97 -11.34
C THR A 181 -18.89 -11.16 -12.82
N ASN A 182 -17.84 -11.93 -13.17
CA ASN A 182 -17.36 -12.14 -14.54
C ASN A 182 -17.04 -10.84 -15.31
N GLN A 183 -16.86 -9.71 -14.63
CA GLN A 183 -16.64 -8.42 -15.31
C GLN A 183 -15.22 -8.29 -15.88
N ARG A 184 -14.25 -9.09 -15.40
CA ARG A 184 -12.85 -9.04 -15.86
C ARG A 184 -12.52 -9.83 -17.13
N ASP A 185 -13.42 -10.68 -17.62
CA ASP A 185 -13.15 -11.43 -18.87
C ASP A 185 -13.14 -10.55 -20.13
N ARG A 186 -13.71 -9.33 -20.08
CA ARG A 186 -13.81 -8.44 -21.26
C ARG A 186 -12.83 -7.27 -21.28
N MET A 187 -12.27 -6.85 -20.12
CA MET A 187 -11.41 -5.67 -20.04
C MET A 187 -9.96 -5.91 -20.46
N ILE A 188 -9.42 -7.11 -20.21
CA ILE A 188 -8.05 -7.47 -20.64
C ILE A 188 -8.00 -7.60 -22.16
N ALA A 189 -9.03 -8.23 -22.74
CA ALA A 189 -9.14 -8.37 -24.19
C ALA A 189 -9.29 -7.03 -24.92
N SER A 190 -9.85 -5.98 -24.31
CA SER A 190 -10.02 -4.69 -25.00
C SER A 190 -8.73 -3.87 -25.06
N HIS A 191 -7.92 -3.84 -24.00
CA HIS A 191 -6.66 -3.08 -24.04
C HIS A 191 -5.54 -3.80 -24.79
N GLU A 192 -5.49 -5.13 -24.71
CA GLU A 192 -4.54 -5.92 -25.50
C GLU A 192 -4.94 -5.89 -26.99
N ALA A 193 -6.24 -6.04 -27.32
CA ALA A 193 -6.69 -5.89 -28.70
C ALA A 193 -6.58 -4.47 -29.25
N GLU A 194 -6.71 -3.42 -28.42
CA GLU A 194 -6.54 -2.03 -28.87
C GLU A 194 -5.06 -1.73 -29.18
N ASN A 195 -4.12 -2.18 -28.33
CA ASN A 195 -2.70 -2.11 -28.61
C ASN A 195 -2.30 -2.94 -29.85
N ASP A 196 -2.82 -4.17 -29.99
CA ASP A 196 -2.55 -5.01 -31.15
C ASP A 196 -3.13 -4.39 -32.44
N LEU A 197 -4.31 -3.77 -32.37
CA LEU A 197 -4.92 -3.06 -33.50
C LEU A 197 -4.13 -1.81 -33.90
N ASP A 198 -3.58 -1.07 -32.95
CA ASP A 198 -2.75 0.09 -33.25
C ASP A 198 -1.37 -0.32 -33.81
N MET A 199 -0.78 -1.42 -33.33
CA MET A 199 0.42 -2.01 -33.94
C MET A 199 0.17 -2.46 -35.40
N LEU A 200 -0.99 -3.07 -35.68
CA LEU A 200 -1.36 -3.49 -37.05
C LEU A 200 -1.64 -2.29 -37.98
N LYS A 201 -2.20 -1.20 -37.45
CA LYS A 201 -2.41 0.03 -38.23
C LYS A 201 -1.11 0.72 -38.58
N ASP A 202 -0.10 0.67 -37.71
CA ASP A 202 1.20 1.26 -37.99
C ASP A 202 2.00 0.43 -38.99
N GLN A 203 1.91 -0.91 -38.94
CA GLN A 203 2.49 -1.77 -39.99
C GLN A 203 1.87 -1.55 -41.37
N ASN A 204 0.55 -1.39 -41.46
CA ASN A 204 -0.14 -1.11 -42.74
C ASN A 204 0.07 0.32 -43.28
N LYS A 205 0.72 1.21 -42.54
CA LYS A 205 1.10 2.56 -43.01
C LYS A 205 2.52 2.63 -43.56
N GLU A 206 3.35 1.62 -43.26
CA GLU A 206 4.75 1.55 -43.69
C GLU A 206 4.95 0.75 -45.00
N ASP A 207 3.92 0.03 -45.47
CA ASP A 207 3.84 -0.64 -46.79
C ASP A 207 3.04 0.17 -47.83
#